data_AF-A0A9P4X4E6-F1
#
_entry.id   AF-A0A9P4X4E6-F1
#
_cell.length_a   1.000
_cell.length_b   1.000
_cell.length_c   1.000
_cell.angle_alpha   90.00
_cell.angle_beta   90.00
_cell.angle_gamma   90.00
#
_symmetry.space_group_name_H-M   'P 1'
#
loop_
_entity.id
_entity.type
_entity.pdbx_description
1 polymer ?
#
loop_
_entity_poly.entity_id
_entity_poly.type
_entity_poly.pdbx_seq_one_letter_code
_entity_poly.pdbx_strand_id
1 'polypeptide(L)'
;MALLISRNEEGERISAIANRLPPIPVHGFTKTIQAITYLITILATIIVALRVYVRVRLSGSQRAWGWDDIFAVAGWVPLIPSVVFLILATYYGLGAHDDHVPDGMLIYYQVRVKSYMFLFEMIYFASSILTKLAMAIMILRLSSTRTYVYIIWGNIALLSVNALVCLIIMFASCSPLPALWNEKLGYCRLKNGWIIISYVGSVVLAMVDWTCAITPFFMLRRLQMPTRRKVSVQIILSLGIIGSAAGLVRLGYYHAYDTDKYPHESLYNWGSTILWSLLEAGLGIISCSLPPLRRLFKKFYQGSSGQSDMKSGPGTTDVRTPSQWDGLKRH
;
A
#
# COMPACT_ATOMS: atom_id res chain seq x y z
N MET A 1 11.29 -8.28 44.45
CA MET A 1 9.86 -8.49 44.14
C MET A 1 9.04 -7.20 44.30
N ALA A 2 9.12 -6.51 45.45
CA ALA A 2 8.42 -5.23 45.68
C ALA A 2 8.71 -4.13 44.64
N LEU A 3 9.95 -3.96 44.18
CA LEU A 3 10.30 -3.00 43.13
C LEU A 3 9.67 -3.30 41.77
N LEU A 4 9.46 -4.58 41.44
CA LEU A 4 8.82 -4.97 40.18
C LEU A 4 7.31 -4.74 40.24
N ILE A 5 6.70 -4.98 41.40
CA ILE A 5 5.27 -4.71 41.65
C ILE A 5 5.02 -3.20 41.55
N SER A 6 5.82 -2.38 42.24
CA SER A 6 5.71 -0.92 42.18
C SER A 6 5.90 -0.37 40.77
N ARG A 7 6.84 -0.93 39.98
CA ARG A 7 7.05 -0.52 38.58
C ARG A 7 5.86 -0.86 37.68
N ASN A 8 5.27 -2.06 37.85
CA ASN A 8 4.11 -2.48 37.07
C ASN A 8 2.87 -1.65 37.43
N GLU A 9 2.62 -1.37 38.70
CA GLU A 9 1.54 -0.48 39.16
C GLU A 9 1.68 0.93 38.59
N GLU A 10 2.91 1.47 38.55
CA GLU A 10 3.18 2.75 37.92
C GLU A 10 2.87 2.72 36.42
N GLY A 11 3.24 1.64 35.73
CA GLY A 11 2.90 1.41 34.33
C GLY A 11 1.38 1.37 34.09
N GLU A 12 0.62 0.65 34.91
CA GLU A 12 -0.84 0.59 34.80
C GLU A 12 -1.49 1.97 35.01
N ARG A 13 -1.00 2.76 35.98
CA ARG A 13 -1.46 4.14 36.19
C ARG A 13 -1.21 5.01 34.97
N ILE A 14 -0.02 4.94 34.38
CA ILE A 14 0.32 5.69 33.16
C ILE A 14 -0.64 5.33 32.01
N SER A 15 -0.91 4.05 31.80
CA SER A 15 -1.84 3.59 30.77
C SER A 15 -3.29 4.01 31.05
N ALA A 16 -3.73 3.99 32.31
CA ALA A 16 -5.07 4.45 32.69
C ALA A 16 -5.26 5.96 32.44
N ILE A 17 -4.25 6.77 32.76
CA ILE A 17 -4.25 8.22 32.49
C ILE A 17 -4.22 8.45 30.98
N ALA A 18 -3.34 7.77 30.25
CA ALA A 18 -3.21 7.88 28.80
C ALA A 18 -4.54 7.64 28.08
N ASN A 19 -5.31 6.61 28.47
CA ASN A 19 -6.60 6.29 27.89
C ASN A 19 -7.68 7.37 28.10
N ARG A 20 -7.54 8.20 29.15
CA ARG A 20 -8.49 9.26 29.50
C ARG A 20 -8.07 10.65 29.03
N LEU A 21 -6.93 10.78 28.34
CA LEU A 21 -6.46 12.06 27.85
C LEU A 21 -7.46 12.71 26.87
N PRO A 22 -7.66 14.03 26.95
CA PRO A 22 -8.38 14.78 25.92
C PRO A 22 -7.56 14.82 24.62
N PRO A 23 -8.20 15.00 23.46
CA PRO A 23 -7.49 15.25 22.22
C PRO A 23 -6.82 16.64 22.24
N ILE A 24 -5.65 16.75 21.62
CA ILE A 24 -4.91 18.00 21.43
C ILE A 24 -5.39 18.65 20.11
N PRO A 25 -5.53 19.98 20.03
CA PRO A 25 -5.83 20.64 18.77
C PRO A 25 -4.76 20.36 17.73
N VAL A 26 -5.20 20.00 16.52
CA VAL A 26 -4.30 19.67 15.41
C VAL A 26 -3.72 20.94 14.80
N HIS A 27 -2.39 21.02 14.69
CA HIS A 27 -1.67 22.17 14.14
C HIS A 27 -0.59 21.75 13.14
N GLY A 28 -0.24 22.66 12.21
CA GLY A 28 0.89 22.52 11.29
C GLY A 28 0.96 21.17 10.58
N PHE A 29 2.06 20.45 10.80
CA PHE A 29 2.37 19.16 10.16
C PHE A 29 1.30 18.08 10.41
N THR A 30 0.68 18.05 11.58
CA THR A 30 -0.41 17.11 11.89
C THR A 30 -1.60 17.27 10.93
N LYS A 31 -1.95 18.51 10.54
CA LYS A 31 -3.01 18.75 9.54
C LYS A 31 -2.59 18.25 8.16
N THR A 32 -1.31 18.42 7.80
CA THR A 32 -0.74 17.93 6.55
C THR A 32 -0.83 16.40 6.48
N ILE A 33 -0.49 15.70 7.57
CA ILE A 33 -0.64 14.25 7.67
C ILE A 33 -2.09 13.85 7.38
N GLN A 34 -3.06 14.44 8.09
CA GLN A 34 -4.48 14.12 7.88
C GLN A 34 -4.92 14.36 6.43
N ALA A 35 -4.56 15.51 5.85
CA ALA A 35 -4.92 15.87 4.47
C ALA A 35 -4.38 14.85 3.45
N ILE A 36 -3.10 14.51 3.56
CA ILE A 36 -2.46 13.50 2.70
C ILE A 36 -3.13 12.13 2.91
N THR A 37 -3.41 11.78 4.16
CA THR A 37 -4.06 10.52 4.52
C THR A 37 -5.44 10.38 3.88
N TYR A 38 -6.27 11.43 3.91
CA TYR A 38 -7.56 11.41 3.23
C TYR A 38 -7.40 11.33 1.72
N LEU A 39 -6.52 12.15 1.13
CA LEU A 39 -6.29 12.18 -0.31
C LEU A 39 -5.88 10.80 -0.85
N ILE A 40 -4.86 10.18 -0.25
CA ILE A 40 -4.32 8.91 -0.75
C ILE A 40 -5.32 7.77 -0.57
N THR A 41 -6.06 7.76 0.54
CA THR A 41 -7.06 6.72 0.84
C THR A 41 -8.26 6.83 -0.09
N ILE A 42 -8.75 8.04 -0.35
CA ILE A 42 -9.84 8.28 -1.31
C ILE A 42 -9.39 7.86 -2.71
N LEU A 43 -8.20 8.29 -3.14
CA LEU A 43 -7.66 7.94 -4.45
C LEU A 43 -7.49 6.43 -4.62
N ALA A 44 -6.91 5.75 -3.63
CA ALA A 44 -6.75 4.29 -3.63
C ALA A 44 -8.10 3.58 -3.72
N THR A 45 -9.09 4.05 -2.95
CA THR A 45 -10.46 3.50 -2.94
C THR A 45 -11.14 3.64 -4.30
N ILE A 46 -11.05 4.82 -4.93
CA ILE A 46 -11.60 5.06 -6.27
C ILE A 46 -10.95 4.12 -7.28
N ILE A 47 -9.62 3.97 -7.24
CA ILE A 47 -8.89 3.14 -8.20
C ILE A 47 -9.20 1.64 -8.02
N VAL A 48 -9.32 1.16 -6.77
CA VAL A 48 -9.73 -0.23 -6.49
C VAL A 48 -11.18 -0.47 -6.91
N ALA A 49 -12.09 0.45 -6.62
CA ALA A 49 -13.48 0.37 -7.07
C ALA A 49 -13.56 0.31 -8.61
N LEU A 50 -12.76 1.13 -9.28
CA LEU A 50 -12.69 1.14 -10.75
C LEU A 50 -12.09 -0.15 -11.31
N ARG A 51 -11.10 -0.74 -10.63
CA ARG A 51 -10.56 -2.06 -10.98
C ARG A 51 -11.66 -3.11 -10.93
N VAL A 52 -12.42 -3.17 -9.82
CA VAL A 52 -13.53 -4.12 -9.65
C VAL A 52 -14.57 -3.91 -10.75
N TYR A 53 -14.96 -2.66 -11.01
CA TYR A 53 -15.91 -2.34 -12.09
C TYR A 53 -15.43 -2.83 -13.46
N VAL A 54 -14.16 -2.58 -13.82
CA VAL A 54 -13.58 -3.02 -15.09
C VAL A 54 -13.54 -4.55 -15.20
N ARG A 55 -13.22 -5.25 -14.12
CA ARG A 55 -13.18 -6.71 -14.10
C ARG A 55 -14.58 -7.33 -14.23
N VAL A 56 -15.54 -6.82 -13.48
CA VAL A 56 -16.92 -7.35 -13.45
C VAL A 56 -17.70 -7.00 -14.71
N ARG A 57 -17.65 -5.74 -15.18
CA ARG A 57 -18.52 -5.26 -16.27
C ARG A 57 -17.87 -5.26 -17.64
N LEU A 58 -16.54 -5.05 -17.73
CA LEU A 58 -15.85 -4.82 -19.01
C LEU A 58 -15.01 -6.00 -19.49
N SER A 59 -14.74 -7.00 -18.64
CA SER A 59 -13.77 -8.05 -18.95
C SER A 59 -14.36 -9.27 -19.70
N GLY A 60 -15.69 -9.37 -19.81
CA GLY A 60 -16.39 -10.47 -20.50
C GLY A 60 -16.28 -11.82 -19.78
N SER A 61 -17.18 -12.77 -20.10
CA SER A 61 -17.36 -14.07 -19.42
C SER A 61 -16.11 -14.98 -19.37
N GLN A 62 -15.06 -14.69 -20.12
CA GLN A 62 -13.85 -15.53 -20.26
C GLN A 62 -12.67 -15.08 -19.37
N ARG A 63 -12.80 -14.00 -18.57
CA ARG A 63 -11.70 -13.51 -17.71
C ARG A 63 -12.23 -12.86 -16.42
N ALA A 64 -13.16 -13.56 -15.76
CA ALA A 64 -14.10 -12.98 -14.81
C ALA A 64 -13.50 -12.57 -13.45
N TRP A 65 -12.52 -13.29 -12.91
CA TRP A 65 -11.91 -12.94 -11.63
C TRP A 65 -10.59 -13.68 -11.46
N GLY A 66 -9.48 -12.98 -11.22
CA GLY A 66 -8.20 -13.61 -10.92
C GLY A 66 -7.89 -13.62 -9.43
N TRP A 67 -7.01 -14.53 -9.00
CA TRP A 67 -6.39 -14.43 -7.68
C TRP A 67 -5.73 -13.07 -7.45
N ASP A 68 -5.18 -12.45 -8.52
CA ASP A 68 -4.64 -11.08 -8.47
C ASP A 68 -5.65 -10.02 -8.00
N ASP A 69 -6.92 -10.18 -8.37
CA ASP A 69 -7.98 -9.24 -7.99
C ASP A 69 -8.44 -9.47 -6.54
N ILE A 70 -8.49 -10.73 -6.09
CA ILE A 70 -8.80 -11.08 -4.69
C ILE A 70 -7.76 -10.48 -3.76
N PHE A 71 -6.47 -10.72 -4.02
CA PHE A 71 -5.39 -10.21 -3.15
C PHE A 71 -5.32 -8.68 -3.15
N ALA A 72 -5.65 -8.01 -4.25
CA ALA A 72 -5.66 -6.55 -4.29
C ALA A 72 -6.80 -5.95 -3.44
N VAL A 73 -8.00 -6.52 -3.51
CA VAL A 73 -9.11 -6.10 -2.64
C VAL A 73 -8.83 -6.47 -1.19
N ALA A 74 -8.28 -7.66 -0.94
CA ALA A 74 -7.86 -8.09 0.39
C ALA A 74 -6.75 -7.22 0.97
N GLY A 75 -5.87 -6.64 0.14
CA GLY A 75 -4.87 -5.65 0.58
C GLY A 75 -5.47 -4.29 0.89
N TRP A 76 -6.51 -3.87 0.16
CA TRP A 76 -7.22 -2.60 0.41
C TRP A 76 -8.08 -2.63 1.67
N VAL A 77 -8.73 -3.76 1.99
CA VAL A 77 -9.63 -3.85 3.16
C VAL A 77 -8.95 -3.46 4.48
N PRO A 78 -7.75 -3.96 4.82
CA PRO A 78 -7.00 -3.55 6.01
C PRO A 78 -6.48 -2.11 5.96
N LEU A 79 -6.33 -1.48 4.78
CA LEU A 79 -5.91 -0.07 4.70
C LEU A 79 -6.90 0.87 5.40
N ILE A 80 -8.21 0.56 5.36
CA ILE A 80 -9.24 1.42 5.96
C ILE A 80 -9.07 1.53 7.49
N PRO A 81 -9.06 0.41 8.26
CA PRO A 81 -8.87 0.51 9.71
C PRO A 81 -7.49 1.07 10.09
N SER A 82 -6.43 0.83 9.31
CA SER A 82 -5.13 1.45 9.61
C SER A 82 -5.22 2.98 9.52
N VAL A 83 -5.86 3.52 8.48
CA VAL A 83 -6.10 4.96 8.33
C VAL A 83 -6.87 5.53 9.54
N VAL A 84 -7.88 4.82 10.06
CA VAL A 84 -8.62 5.26 11.25
C VAL A 84 -7.67 5.40 12.46
N PHE A 85 -6.83 4.40 12.72
CA PHE A 85 -5.87 4.46 13.83
C PHE A 85 -4.83 5.56 13.66
N LEU A 86 -4.37 5.82 12.43
CA LEU A 86 -3.49 6.94 12.13
C LEU A 86 -4.15 8.28 12.45
N ILE A 87 -5.39 8.49 12.00
CA ILE A 87 -6.14 9.72 12.30
C ILE A 87 -6.37 9.86 13.81
N LEU A 88 -6.69 8.78 14.52
CA LEU A 88 -6.77 8.81 15.99
C LEU A 88 -5.44 9.23 16.62
N ALA A 89 -4.31 8.69 16.17
CA ALA A 89 -2.99 9.07 16.66
C ALA A 89 -2.69 10.57 16.46
N THR A 90 -3.13 11.16 15.34
CA THR A 90 -2.96 12.61 15.09
C THR A 90 -3.69 13.50 16.11
N TYR A 91 -4.85 13.06 16.62
CA TYR A 91 -5.56 13.80 17.68
C TYR A 91 -4.87 13.72 19.05
N TYR A 92 -3.92 12.80 19.23
CA TYR A 92 -3.13 12.65 20.46
C TYR A 92 -1.70 13.16 20.31
N GLY A 93 -1.43 13.99 19.29
CA GLY A 93 -0.15 14.69 19.13
C GLY A 93 0.81 14.06 18.13
N LEU A 94 0.43 13.03 17.36
CA LEU A 94 1.28 12.52 16.28
C LEU A 94 1.56 13.62 15.24
N GLY A 95 2.84 13.90 14.96
CA GLY A 95 3.28 14.97 14.05
C GLY A 95 3.35 16.36 14.68
N ALA A 96 3.02 16.52 15.96
CA ALA A 96 3.29 17.76 16.68
C ALA A 96 4.74 17.79 17.18
N HIS A 97 5.32 18.98 17.37
CA HIS A 97 6.57 19.11 18.12
C HIS A 97 6.27 18.90 19.60
N ASP A 98 7.21 18.31 20.35
CA ASP A 98 6.96 17.90 21.74
C ASP A 98 6.60 19.11 22.64
N ASP A 99 7.03 20.31 22.28
CA ASP A 99 6.71 21.60 22.94
C ASP A 99 5.22 22.00 22.87
N HIS A 100 4.44 21.42 21.96
CA HIS A 100 3.00 21.71 21.84
C HIS A 100 2.15 20.84 22.78
N VAL A 101 2.78 19.90 23.49
CA VAL A 101 2.11 19.02 24.46
C VAL A 101 2.19 19.68 25.84
N PRO A 102 1.11 19.66 26.66
CA PRO A 102 1.16 20.25 27.99
C PRO A 102 2.32 19.71 28.84
N ASP A 103 3.02 20.61 29.54
CA ASP A 103 4.16 20.29 30.39
C ASP A 103 3.82 19.17 31.39
N GLY A 104 4.72 18.20 31.51
CA GLY A 104 4.53 17.03 32.39
C GLY A 104 3.56 15.97 31.88
N MET A 105 2.88 16.19 30.74
CA MET A 105 1.93 15.21 30.16
C MET A 105 2.48 14.43 28.96
N LEU A 106 3.66 14.79 28.46
CA LEU A 106 4.28 14.22 27.25
C LEU A 106 4.34 12.68 27.27
N ILE A 107 4.72 12.09 28.40
CA ILE A 107 4.84 10.63 28.55
C ILE A 107 3.50 9.92 28.30
N TYR A 108 2.39 10.47 28.80
CA TYR A 108 1.07 9.84 28.65
C TYR A 108 0.58 9.93 27.19
N TYR A 109 0.82 11.05 26.52
CA TYR A 109 0.50 11.21 25.09
C TYR A 109 1.35 10.29 24.22
N GLN A 110 2.66 10.18 24.48
CA GLN A 110 3.54 9.27 23.76
C GLN A 110 3.09 7.81 23.91
N VAL A 111 2.72 7.37 25.12
CA VAL A 111 2.20 6.01 25.37
C VAL A 111 0.95 5.75 24.54
N ARG A 112 0.02 6.73 24.48
CA ARG A 112 -1.22 6.60 23.70
C ARG A 112 -0.94 6.59 22.20
N VAL A 113 -0.12 7.50 21.71
CA VAL A 113 0.29 7.56 20.30
C VAL A 113 0.94 6.25 19.88
N LYS A 114 1.94 5.76 20.63
CA LYS A 114 2.61 4.47 20.37
C LYS A 114 1.63 3.31 20.26
N SER A 115 0.59 3.26 21.11
CA SER A 115 -0.42 2.21 21.05
C SER A 115 -1.21 2.22 19.72
N TYR A 116 -1.62 3.39 19.24
CA TYR A 116 -2.29 3.53 17.95
C TYR A 116 -1.36 3.29 16.77
N MET A 117 -0.11 3.74 16.86
CA MET A 117 0.93 3.48 15.86
C MET A 117 1.20 1.98 15.71
N PHE A 118 1.23 1.23 16.81
CA PHE A 118 1.41 -0.22 16.78
C PHE A 118 0.26 -0.91 16.05
N LEU A 119 -0.99 -0.53 16.35
CA LEU A 119 -2.16 -1.06 15.65
C LEU A 119 -2.14 -0.69 14.16
N PHE A 120 -1.76 0.55 13.83
CA PHE A 120 -1.55 0.98 12.46
C PHE A 120 -0.53 0.08 11.75
N GLU A 121 0.67 -0.10 12.32
CA GLU A 121 1.77 -0.82 11.68
C GLU A 121 1.40 -2.30 11.45
N MET A 122 0.71 -2.94 12.39
CA MET A 122 0.25 -4.34 12.24
C MET A 122 -0.70 -4.52 11.05
N ILE A 123 -1.69 -3.65 10.95
CA ILE A 123 -2.69 -3.71 9.90
C ILE A 123 -2.09 -3.28 8.56
N TYR A 124 -1.24 -2.25 8.57
CA TYR A 124 -0.44 -1.79 7.44
C TYR A 124 0.43 -2.91 6.88
N PHE A 125 1.13 -3.65 7.74
CA PHE A 125 2.04 -4.71 7.31
C PHE A 125 1.28 -5.82 6.58
N ALA A 126 0.11 -6.22 7.10
CA ALA A 126 -0.79 -7.16 6.41
C ALA A 126 -1.26 -6.62 5.04
N SER A 127 -1.68 -5.35 4.98
CA SER A 127 -2.08 -4.68 3.73
C SER A 127 -0.94 -4.69 2.68
N SER A 128 0.28 -4.38 3.12
CA SER A 128 1.47 -4.28 2.27
C SER A 128 1.83 -5.64 1.66
N ILE A 129 1.85 -6.71 2.46
CA ILE A 129 2.13 -8.08 1.99
C ILE A 129 1.09 -8.52 0.96
N LEU A 130 -0.20 -8.35 1.25
CA LEU A 130 -1.28 -8.75 0.34
C LEU A 130 -1.22 -7.99 -0.99
N THR A 131 -0.89 -6.70 -0.93
CA THR A 131 -0.73 -5.86 -2.12
C THR A 131 0.47 -6.32 -2.98
N LYS A 132 1.62 -6.62 -2.36
CA LYS A 132 2.80 -7.13 -3.08
C LYS A 132 2.56 -8.53 -3.65
N LEU A 133 1.81 -9.39 -2.95
CA LEU A 133 1.37 -10.69 -3.48
C LEU A 133 0.45 -10.51 -4.70
N ALA A 134 -0.50 -9.58 -4.65
CA ALA A 134 -1.38 -9.26 -5.78
C ALA A 134 -0.56 -8.82 -7.01
N MET A 135 0.44 -7.95 -6.82
CA MET A 135 1.36 -7.54 -7.90
C MET A 135 2.14 -8.73 -8.46
N ALA A 136 2.74 -9.55 -7.60
CA ALA A 136 3.54 -10.71 -8.01
C ALA A 136 2.71 -11.69 -8.84
N ILE A 137 1.49 -12.03 -8.40
CA ILE A 137 0.57 -12.90 -9.13
C ILE A 137 0.17 -12.28 -10.47
N MET A 138 -0.06 -10.97 -10.51
CA MET A 138 -0.36 -10.27 -11.75
C MET A 138 0.79 -10.38 -12.77
N ILE A 139 2.04 -10.24 -12.31
CA ILE A 139 3.23 -10.39 -13.15
C ILE A 139 3.39 -11.84 -13.62
N LEU A 140 3.20 -12.82 -12.74
CA LEU A 140 3.24 -14.25 -13.09
C LEU A 140 2.23 -14.59 -14.19
N ARG A 141 1.02 -14.04 -14.10
CA ARG A 141 -0.03 -14.25 -15.10
C ARG A 141 0.29 -13.60 -16.45
N LEU A 142 1.09 -12.53 -16.46
CA LEU A 142 1.50 -11.84 -17.69
C LEU A 142 2.76 -12.44 -18.31
N SER A 143 3.60 -13.07 -17.48
CA SER A 143 4.86 -13.66 -17.91
C SER A 143 4.65 -14.99 -18.65
N SER A 144 5.29 -15.12 -19.81
CA SER A 144 5.35 -16.38 -20.56
C SER A 144 6.73 -17.05 -20.48
N THR A 145 7.73 -16.36 -19.93
CA THR A 145 9.13 -16.81 -19.89
C THR A 145 9.49 -17.36 -18.52
N ARG A 146 10.05 -18.57 -18.50
CA ARG A 146 10.37 -19.31 -17.26
C ARG A 146 11.31 -18.54 -16.33
N THR A 147 12.29 -17.80 -16.87
CA THR A 147 13.25 -17.02 -16.07
C THR A 147 12.54 -15.98 -15.18
N TYR A 148 11.60 -15.20 -15.73
CA TYR A 148 10.87 -14.20 -14.94
C TYR A 148 9.92 -14.87 -13.93
N VAL A 149 9.37 -16.04 -14.27
CA VAL A 149 8.54 -16.82 -13.33
C VAL A 149 9.35 -17.25 -12.10
N TYR A 150 10.57 -17.78 -12.29
CA TYR A 150 11.43 -18.14 -11.17
C TYR A 150 11.85 -16.94 -10.30
N ILE A 151 12.15 -15.79 -10.93
CA ILE A 151 12.49 -14.55 -10.20
C ILE A 151 11.32 -14.12 -9.31
N ILE A 152 10.09 -14.13 -9.83
CA ILE A 152 8.92 -13.69 -9.05
C ILE A 152 8.56 -14.70 -7.95
N TRP A 153 8.69 -16.01 -8.18
CA TRP A 153 8.54 -17.00 -7.11
C TRP A 153 9.59 -16.82 -6.00
N GLY A 154 10.84 -16.55 -6.36
CA GLY A 154 11.88 -16.18 -5.40
C GLY A 154 11.52 -14.92 -4.61
N ASN A 155 10.91 -13.93 -5.27
CA ASN A 155 10.46 -12.71 -4.64
C ASN A 155 9.31 -12.93 -3.63
N ILE A 156 8.35 -13.81 -3.97
CA ILE A 156 7.26 -14.21 -3.06
C ILE A 156 7.84 -14.96 -1.85
N ALA A 157 8.79 -15.87 -2.06
CA ALA A 157 9.45 -16.59 -0.98
C ALA A 157 10.21 -15.63 -0.05
N LEU A 158 10.99 -14.70 -0.60
CA LEU A 158 11.71 -13.69 0.16
C LEU A 158 10.76 -12.80 0.98
N LEU A 159 9.67 -12.33 0.38
CA LEU A 159 8.64 -11.55 1.07
C LEU A 159 8.02 -12.35 2.23
N SER A 160 7.72 -13.63 2.01
CA SER A 160 7.09 -14.50 3.01
C SER A 160 8.02 -14.78 4.19
N VAL A 161 9.30 -15.06 3.93
CA VAL A 161 10.31 -15.25 4.98
C VAL A 161 10.49 -13.97 5.77
N ASN A 162 10.60 -12.82 5.11
CA ASN A 162 10.73 -11.53 5.78
C ASN A 162 9.52 -11.24 6.68
N ALA A 163 8.31 -11.46 6.18
CA ALA A 163 7.08 -11.29 6.95
C ALA A 163 7.05 -12.17 8.20
N LEU A 164 7.42 -13.44 8.07
CA LEU A 164 7.45 -14.39 9.18
C LEU A 164 8.47 -13.98 10.24
N VAL A 165 9.69 -13.61 9.82
CA VAL A 165 10.77 -13.17 10.72
C VAL A 165 10.36 -11.90 11.48
N CYS A 166 9.83 -10.89 10.78
CA CYS A 166 9.34 -9.67 11.42
C CYS A 166 8.23 -9.96 12.44
N LEU A 167 7.27 -10.81 12.10
CA LEU A 167 6.16 -11.16 12.99
C LEU A 167 6.66 -11.88 14.25
N ILE A 168 7.51 -12.90 14.10
CA ILE A 168 8.07 -13.65 15.25
C ILE A 168 8.80 -12.71 16.19
N ILE A 169 9.66 -11.85 15.64
CA ILE A 169 10.46 -10.93 16.43
C ILE A 169 9.58 -9.90 17.13
N MET A 170 8.55 -9.37 16.47
CA MET A 170 7.62 -8.41 17.05
C MET A 170 6.92 -8.97 18.29
N PHE A 171 6.45 -10.23 18.24
CA PHE A 171 5.85 -10.88 19.41
C PHE A 171 6.87 -11.33 20.46
N ALA A 172 8.11 -11.66 20.06
CA ALA A 172 9.15 -12.11 20.96
C ALA A 172 9.95 -10.97 21.64
N SER A 173 9.83 -9.73 21.15
CA SER A 173 10.67 -8.62 21.59
C SER A 173 10.36 -8.13 23.00
N CYS A 174 9.08 -8.15 23.40
CA CYS A 174 8.63 -7.64 24.70
C CYS A 174 7.62 -8.59 25.35
N SER A 175 7.71 -8.73 26.67
CA SER A 175 6.75 -9.48 27.48
C SER A 175 6.35 -8.69 28.73
N PRO A 176 5.06 -8.40 28.95
CA PRO A 176 3.91 -8.60 28.04
C PRO A 176 3.88 -7.58 26.88
N LEU A 177 3.07 -7.81 25.84
CA LEU A 177 2.96 -6.94 24.65
C LEU A 177 2.75 -5.43 24.97
N PRO A 178 1.98 -5.04 26.00
CA PRO A 178 1.83 -3.64 26.38
C PRO A 178 3.13 -2.94 26.79
N ALA A 179 4.19 -3.70 27.10
CA ALA A 179 5.51 -3.16 27.39
C ALA A 179 6.15 -2.44 26.19
N LEU A 180 5.65 -2.68 24.97
CA LEU A 180 6.16 -2.03 23.76
C LEU A 180 5.85 -0.52 23.74
N TRP A 181 4.65 -0.12 24.18
CA TRP A 181 4.29 1.30 24.25
C TRP A 181 4.50 1.90 25.63
N ASN A 182 4.58 1.08 26.69
CA ASN A 182 4.84 1.50 28.05
C ASN A 182 5.87 0.58 28.72
N GLU A 183 7.14 1.00 28.68
CA GLU A 183 8.27 0.20 29.16
C GLU A 183 8.17 -0.19 30.65
N LYS A 184 7.34 0.52 31.45
CA LYS A 184 7.15 0.22 32.87
C LYS A 184 6.29 -1.03 33.13
N LEU A 185 5.45 -1.43 32.17
CA LEU A 185 4.55 -2.61 32.28
C LEU A 185 5.26 -3.97 32.10
N GLY A 186 6.54 -3.98 31.70
CA GLY A 186 7.22 -5.25 31.41
C GLY A 186 8.70 -5.09 31.09
N TYR A 187 9.25 -6.09 30.41
CA TYR A 187 10.63 -6.03 29.96
C TYR A 187 10.70 -6.36 28.46
N CYS A 188 11.51 -5.57 27.76
CA CYS A 188 11.84 -5.80 26.36
C CYS A 188 13.27 -6.36 26.30
N ARG A 189 13.42 -7.56 25.74
CA ARG A 189 14.72 -8.26 25.66
C ARG A 189 15.63 -7.68 24.57
N LEU A 190 15.06 -7.00 23.58
CA LEU A 190 15.73 -6.60 22.34
C LEU A 190 15.51 -5.12 22.02
N LYS A 191 15.87 -4.21 22.95
CA LYS A 191 15.66 -2.75 22.77
C LYS A 191 16.30 -2.21 21.47
N ASN A 192 17.52 -2.67 21.14
CA ASN A 192 18.22 -2.29 19.90
C ASN A 192 18.07 -3.31 18.77
N GLY A 193 17.79 -4.57 19.09
CA GLY A 193 17.63 -5.64 18.09
C GLY A 193 16.43 -5.39 17.17
N TRP A 194 15.34 -4.85 17.71
CA TRP A 194 14.15 -4.54 16.93
C TRP A 194 14.40 -3.49 15.84
N ILE A 195 15.26 -2.50 16.11
CA ILE A 195 15.64 -1.46 15.13
C ILE A 195 16.44 -2.07 13.99
N ILE A 196 17.44 -2.91 14.30
CA ILE A 196 18.28 -3.57 13.29
C ILE A 196 17.44 -4.47 12.39
N ILE A 197 16.54 -5.25 12.98
CA ILE A 197 15.65 -6.15 12.23
C ILE A 197 14.65 -5.35 11.39
N SER A 198 14.09 -4.26 11.91
CA SER A 198 13.18 -3.38 11.15
C SER A 198 13.90 -2.71 9.98
N TYR A 199 15.18 -2.37 10.15
CA TYR A 199 16.03 -1.85 9.09
C TYR A 199 16.22 -2.89 7.98
N VAL A 200 16.68 -4.09 8.32
CA VAL A 200 16.88 -5.20 7.37
C VAL A 200 15.55 -5.53 6.68
N GLY A 201 14.45 -5.63 7.43
CA GLY A 201 13.14 -5.96 6.88
C GLY A 201 12.61 -4.92 5.91
N SER A 202 12.87 -3.63 6.16
CA SER A 202 12.50 -2.55 5.25
C SER A 202 13.35 -2.56 3.97
N VAL A 203 14.65 -2.85 4.06
CA VAL A 203 15.53 -3.01 2.89
C VAL A 203 15.04 -4.17 2.01
N VAL A 204 14.71 -5.32 2.63
CA VAL A 204 14.15 -6.46 1.91
C VAL A 204 12.83 -6.09 1.23
N LEU A 205 11.93 -5.37 1.90
CA LEU A 205 10.68 -4.89 1.31
C LEU A 205 10.91 -3.99 0.09
N ALA A 206 11.91 -3.11 0.15
CA ALA A 206 12.27 -2.25 -0.97
C ALA A 206 12.86 -3.06 -2.15
N MET A 207 13.70 -4.05 -1.86
CA MET A 207 14.23 -4.96 -2.89
C MET A 207 13.11 -5.74 -3.60
N VAL A 208 12.09 -6.17 -2.85
CA VAL A 208 10.91 -6.86 -3.39
C VAL A 208 10.17 -5.96 -4.37
N ASP A 209 9.97 -4.68 -4.03
CA ASP A 209 9.30 -3.71 -4.89
C ASP A 209 10.08 -3.42 -6.16
N TRP A 210 11.38 -3.20 -6.05
CA TRP A 210 12.24 -2.95 -7.20
C TRP A 210 12.25 -4.15 -8.13
N THR A 211 12.31 -5.37 -7.60
CA THR A 211 12.23 -6.59 -8.39
C THR A 211 10.89 -6.67 -9.13
N CYS A 212 9.77 -6.37 -8.46
CA CYS A 212 8.45 -6.31 -9.06
C CYS A 212 8.30 -5.19 -10.11
N ALA A 213 8.98 -4.05 -9.95
CA ALA A 213 8.95 -2.94 -10.90
C ALA A 213 9.82 -3.21 -12.14
N ILE A 214 11.01 -3.79 -11.94
CA ILE A 214 12.03 -4.02 -12.98
C ILE A 214 11.66 -5.21 -13.88
N THR A 215 11.09 -6.27 -13.32
CA THR A 215 10.71 -7.49 -14.07
C THR A 215 9.82 -7.20 -15.29
N PRO A 216 8.65 -6.54 -15.13
CA PRO A 216 7.78 -6.22 -16.27
C PRO A 216 8.44 -5.23 -17.24
N PHE A 217 9.31 -4.32 -16.77
CA PHE A 217 10.05 -3.40 -17.65
C PHE A 217 10.92 -4.16 -18.67
N PHE A 218 11.70 -5.14 -18.20
CA PHE A 218 12.51 -5.97 -19.09
C PHE A 218 11.66 -6.86 -20.00
N MET A 219 10.58 -7.43 -19.47
CA MET A 219 9.65 -8.25 -20.25
C MET A 219 9.02 -7.46 -21.40
N LEU A 220 8.61 -6.21 -21.15
CA LEU A 220 8.01 -5.31 -22.16
C LEU A 220 9.01 -4.79 -23.17
N ARG A 221 10.31 -4.73 -22.84
CA ARG A 221 11.34 -4.27 -23.79
C ARG A 221 11.53 -5.25 -24.95
N ARG A 222 11.35 -6.56 -24.69
CA ARG A 222 11.48 -7.61 -25.70
C ARG A 222 10.19 -7.88 -26.49
N LEU A 223 9.04 -7.41 -26.00
CA LEU A 223 7.74 -7.66 -26.63
C LEU A 223 7.39 -6.55 -27.65
N GLN A 224 7.09 -6.93 -28.89
CA GLN A 224 6.69 -6.02 -29.97
C GLN A 224 5.28 -5.43 -29.72
N MET A 225 5.21 -4.43 -28.83
CA MET A 225 3.98 -3.70 -28.51
C MET A 225 4.05 -2.27 -29.05
N PRO A 226 2.91 -1.66 -29.44
CA PRO A 226 2.88 -0.28 -29.91
C PRO A 226 3.36 0.69 -28.81
N THR A 227 4.12 1.71 -29.17
CA THR A 227 4.81 2.63 -28.24
C THR A 227 3.89 3.25 -27.20
N ARG A 228 2.67 3.66 -27.60
CA ARG A 228 1.64 4.16 -26.67
C ARG A 228 1.36 3.17 -25.54
N ARG A 229 1.37 1.87 -25.85
CA ARG A 229 1.14 0.85 -24.84
C ARG A 229 2.30 0.64 -23.89
N LYS A 230 3.51 0.81 -24.39
CA LYS A 230 4.75 0.71 -23.62
C LYS A 230 4.86 1.82 -22.59
N VAL A 231 4.56 3.06 -23.00
CA VAL A 231 4.58 4.25 -22.13
C VAL A 231 3.60 4.13 -20.97
N SER A 232 2.35 3.70 -21.20
CA SER A 232 1.39 3.55 -20.08
C SER A 232 1.88 2.58 -19.01
N VAL A 233 2.56 1.50 -19.40
CA VAL A 233 3.06 0.53 -18.40
C VAL A 233 4.27 1.09 -17.67
N GLN A 234 5.14 1.83 -18.34
CA GLN A 234 6.26 2.51 -17.69
C GLN A 234 5.78 3.50 -16.61
N ILE A 235 4.71 4.25 -16.87
CA ILE A 235 4.10 5.15 -15.88
C ILE A 235 3.60 4.36 -14.65
N ILE A 236 2.89 3.25 -14.88
CA ILE A 236 2.38 2.42 -13.77
C ILE A 236 3.53 1.85 -12.92
N LEU A 237 4.61 1.40 -13.56
CA LEU A 237 5.77 0.86 -12.86
C LEU A 237 6.54 1.93 -12.07
N SER A 238 6.60 3.17 -12.59
CA SER A 238 7.25 4.27 -11.90
C SER A 238 6.57 4.61 -10.56
N LEU A 239 5.24 4.47 -10.46
CA LEU A 239 4.50 4.67 -9.21
C LEU A 239 4.91 3.65 -8.12
N GLY A 240 5.19 2.41 -8.50
CA GLY A 240 5.70 1.39 -7.57
C GLY A 240 7.10 1.72 -7.04
N ILE A 241 7.97 2.29 -7.88
CA ILE A 241 9.30 2.73 -7.48
C ILE A 241 9.21 3.92 -6.51
N ILE A 242 8.30 4.87 -6.76
CA ILE A 242 8.06 6.00 -5.87
C ILE A 242 7.55 5.52 -4.50
N GLY A 243 6.61 4.56 -4.49
CA GLY A 243 6.15 3.92 -3.26
C GLY A 243 7.27 3.21 -2.48
N SER A 244 8.20 2.56 -3.18
CA SER A 244 9.36 1.93 -2.55
C SER A 244 10.38 2.95 -2.01
N ALA A 245 10.60 4.04 -2.74
CA ALA A 245 11.46 5.13 -2.31
C ALA A 245 10.94 5.78 -1.02
N ALA A 246 9.62 5.89 -0.87
CA ALA A 246 8.99 6.30 0.38
C ALA A 246 9.40 5.40 1.56
N GLY A 247 9.39 4.08 1.37
CA GLY A 247 9.87 3.11 2.37
C GLY A 247 11.37 3.24 2.71
N LEU A 248 12.20 3.65 1.75
CA LEU A 248 13.63 3.94 1.97
C LEU A 248 13.85 5.24 2.74
N VAL A 249 13.08 6.30 2.44
CA VAL A 249 13.16 7.56 3.19
C VAL A 249 12.81 7.33 4.66
N ARG A 250 11.84 6.45 4.93
CA ARG A 250 11.50 5.99 6.29
C ARG A 250 12.71 5.44 7.06
N LEU A 251 13.66 4.76 6.40
CA LEU A 251 14.88 4.23 7.01
C LEU A 251 15.76 5.33 7.62
N GLY A 252 15.82 6.51 7.00
CA GLY A 252 16.56 7.65 7.52
C GLY A 252 16.04 8.15 8.86
N TYR A 253 14.73 8.02 9.11
CA TYR A 253 14.10 8.42 10.36
C TYR A 253 14.28 7.40 11.49
N TYR A 254 14.70 6.16 11.22
CA TYR A 254 15.00 5.21 12.30
C TYR A 254 16.20 5.65 13.15
N HIS A 255 17.16 6.39 12.57
CA HIS A 255 18.23 7.01 13.36
C HIS A 255 17.73 8.16 14.24
N ALA A 256 16.56 8.74 13.94
CA ALA A 256 15.88 9.74 14.75
C ALA A 256 14.92 9.13 15.79
N TYR A 257 14.74 7.80 15.80
CA TYR A 257 14.04 7.07 16.87
C TYR A 257 14.90 6.88 18.12
N ASP A 258 16.19 7.19 18.05
CA ASP A 258 17.09 7.15 19.19
C ASP A 258 16.77 8.34 20.12
N THR A 259 15.90 8.08 21.10
CA THR A 259 15.43 9.05 22.10
C THR A 259 16.57 9.63 22.95
N ASP A 260 17.75 8.99 22.96
CA ASP A 260 18.94 9.49 23.65
C ASP A 260 19.59 10.67 22.90
N LYS A 261 19.32 10.83 21.59
CA LYS A 261 19.95 11.88 20.75
C LYS A 261 19.00 13.01 20.35
N TYR A 262 17.69 12.74 20.27
CA TYR A 262 16.65 13.75 19.94
C TYR A 262 15.41 13.63 20.85
N PRO A 263 15.52 13.94 22.15
CA PRO A 263 14.44 13.78 23.12
C PRO A 263 13.24 14.75 22.94
N HIS A 264 13.39 15.79 22.12
CA HIS A 264 12.40 16.89 21.98
C HIS A 264 11.59 16.87 20.65
N GLU A 265 11.80 15.90 19.76
CA GLU A 265 11.10 15.83 18.46
C GLU A 265 10.55 14.43 18.14
N SER A 266 10.29 13.65 19.19
CA SER A 266 9.89 12.26 19.06
C SER A 266 8.57 12.10 18.29
N LEU A 267 7.54 12.88 18.63
CA LEU A 267 6.22 12.82 18.01
C LEU A 267 6.23 13.29 16.55
N TYR A 268 7.07 14.26 16.23
CA TYR A 268 7.24 14.78 14.87
C TYR A 268 7.89 13.74 13.94
N ASN A 269 8.98 13.12 14.40
CA ASN A 269 9.68 12.07 13.66
C ASN A 269 8.79 10.84 13.46
N TRP A 270 8.05 10.43 14.49
CA TRP A 270 7.07 9.34 14.39
C TRP A 270 5.96 9.63 13.38
N GLY A 271 5.45 10.87 13.36
CA GLY A 271 4.46 11.30 12.37
C GLY A 271 4.99 11.21 10.94
N SER A 272 6.23 11.65 10.73
CA SER A 272 6.92 11.55 9.43
C SER A 272 7.09 10.09 8.99
N THR A 273 7.55 9.21 9.89
CA THR A 273 7.72 7.78 9.62
C THR A 273 6.43 7.12 9.16
N ILE A 274 5.31 7.36 9.87
CA ILE A 274 4.03 6.76 9.50
C ILE A 274 3.48 7.35 8.20
N LEU A 275 3.65 8.65 7.96
CA LEU A 275 3.21 9.27 6.71
C LEU A 275 3.85 8.57 5.49
N TRP A 276 5.15 8.27 5.58
CA TRP A 276 5.86 7.52 4.54
C TRP A 276 5.36 6.08 4.40
N SER A 277 5.07 5.37 5.50
CA SER A 277 4.45 4.04 5.46
C SER A 277 3.07 4.07 4.76
N LEU A 278 2.25 5.08 5.05
CA LEU A 278 0.96 5.23 4.40
C LEU A 278 1.09 5.49 2.90
N LEU A 279 2.03 6.34 2.50
CA LEU A 279 2.32 6.61 1.10
C LEU A 279 2.79 5.35 0.36
N GLU A 280 3.66 4.54 0.99
CA GLU A 280 4.09 3.23 0.46
C GLU A 280 2.88 2.32 0.18
N ALA A 281 2.00 2.09 1.17
CA ALA A 281 0.82 1.24 0.98
C ALA A 281 -0.16 1.81 -0.06
N GLY A 282 -0.48 3.09 0.03
CA GLY A 282 -1.42 3.74 -0.87
C GLY A 282 -0.94 3.70 -2.32
N LEU A 283 0.32 4.05 -2.58
CA LEU A 283 0.91 3.97 -3.92
C LEU A 283 1.07 2.52 -4.40
N GLY A 284 1.34 1.58 -3.49
CA GLY A 284 1.33 0.15 -3.78
C GLY A 284 -0.03 -0.33 -4.30
N ILE A 285 -1.11 -0.02 -3.59
CA ILE A 285 -2.47 -0.44 -3.98
C ILE A 285 -2.88 0.19 -5.31
N ILE A 286 -2.56 1.48 -5.49
CA ILE A 286 -2.82 2.21 -6.73
C ILE A 286 -2.07 1.55 -7.89
N SER A 287 -0.74 1.39 -7.78
CA SER A 287 0.09 0.83 -8.84
C SER A 287 -0.29 -0.61 -9.20
N CYS A 288 -0.66 -1.44 -8.23
CA CYS A 288 -1.17 -2.80 -8.45
C CYS A 288 -2.49 -2.80 -9.25
N SER A 289 -3.33 -1.78 -9.05
CA SER A 289 -4.69 -1.74 -9.58
C SER A 289 -4.80 -1.05 -10.94
N LEU A 290 -3.82 -0.26 -11.37
CA LEU A 290 -3.82 0.43 -12.66
C LEU A 290 -3.81 -0.45 -13.93
N PRO A 291 -3.13 -1.63 -13.99
CA PRO A 291 -3.03 -2.39 -15.24
C PRO A 291 -4.38 -2.86 -15.82
N PRO A 292 -5.35 -3.34 -15.01
CA PRO A 292 -6.72 -3.57 -15.48
C PRO A 292 -7.43 -2.33 -16.03
N LEU A 293 -7.26 -1.16 -15.38
CA LEU A 293 -7.94 0.11 -15.74
C LEU A 293 -7.61 0.59 -17.16
N ARG A 294 -6.48 0.16 -17.73
CA ARG A 294 -6.07 0.48 -19.10
C ARG A 294 -7.19 0.27 -20.14
N ARG A 295 -8.00 -0.78 -20.01
CA ARG A 295 -9.09 -1.07 -20.96
C ARG A 295 -10.15 0.04 -20.95
N LEU A 296 -10.39 0.62 -19.79
CA LEU A 296 -11.35 1.71 -19.61
C LEU A 296 -10.86 2.98 -20.31
N PHE A 297 -9.58 3.36 -20.11
CA PHE A 297 -8.99 4.51 -20.79
C PHE A 297 -9.06 4.38 -22.31
N LYS A 298 -8.84 3.17 -22.85
CA LYS A 298 -8.99 2.94 -24.30
C LYS A 298 -10.42 3.21 -24.78
N LYS A 299 -11.45 2.75 -24.05
CA LYS A 299 -12.85 2.98 -24.44
C LYS A 299 -13.26 4.44 -24.33
N PHE A 300 -12.88 5.14 -23.26
CA PHE A 300 -13.20 6.57 -23.11
C PHE A 300 -12.53 7.43 -24.20
N TYR A 301 -11.25 7.19 -24.49
CA TYR A 301 -10.55 7.93 -25.55
C TYR A 301 -11.09 7.61 -26.95
N GLN A 302 -11.46 6.35 -27.23
CA GLN A 302 -12.08 5.99 -28.52
C GLN A 302 -13.52 6.50 -28.66
N GLY A 303 -14.27 6.62 -27.56
CA GLY A 303 -15.61 7.21 -27.56
C GLY A 303 -15.59 8.73 -27.75
N SER A 304 -14.52 9.40 -27.33
CA SER A 304 -14.34 10.86 -27.51
C SER A 304 -13.83 11.22 -28.92
N SER A 305 -13.10 10.33 -29.60
CA SER A 305 -12.52 10.57 -30.93
C SER A 305 -13.32 9.94 -32.09
N GLY A 306 -14.56 9.51 -31.87
CA GLY A 306 -15.32 8.67 -32.82
C GLY A 306 -16.66 9.25 -33.27
N GLN A 307 -16.94 10.53 -33.05
CA GLN A 307 -18.19 11.17 -33.44
C GLN A 307 -17.94 12.39 -34.34
N SER A 308 -17.18 12.17 -35.41
CA SER A 308 -17.08 13.10 -36.54
C SER A 308 -16.78 12.29 -37.79
N ASP A 309 -17.70 11.40 -38.16
CA ASP A 309 -17.92 11.05 -39.56
C ASP A 309 -19.22 10.25 -39.68
N MET A 310 -19.91 10.48 -40.79
CA MET A 310 -21.16 9.84 -41.23
C MET A 310 -22.46 10.49 -40.73
N LYS A 311 -22.76 11.68 -41.28
CA LYS A 311 -24.16 12.09 -41.56
C LYS A 311 -24.25 13.09 -42.73
N SER A 312 -24.44 12.54 -43.92
CA SER A 312 -25.08 13.14 -45.11
C SER A 312 -25.05 12.04 -46.18
N GLY A 313 -26.11 11.31 -46.51
CA GLY A 313 -27.47 11.71 -46.90
C GLY A 313 -27.80 10.96 -48.21
N PRO A 314 -29.07 10.70 -48.55
CA PRO A 314 -29.52 9.40 -49.09
C PRO A 314 -29.99 9.42 -50.56
N GLY A 315 -30.16 8.24 -51.16
CA GLY A 315 -31.19 8.05 -52.21
C GLY A 315 -30.88 7.06 -53.34
N THR A 316 -31.72 6.02 -53.44
CA THR A 316 -32.21 5.33 -54.67
C THR A 316 -31.20 4.55 -55.52
N THR A 317 -31.45 3.32 -56.01
CA THR A 317 -32.72 2.68 -56.36
C THR A 317 -32.54 1.15 -56.39
N ASP A 318 -33.60 0.49 -55.95
CA ASP A 318 -33.86 -0.94 -55.96
C ASP A 318 -34.17 -1.41 -57.39
N VAL A 319 -33.52 -2.48 -57.88
CA VAL A 319 -34.01 -3.29 -59.01
C VAL A 319 -33.72 -4.76 -58.71
N ARG A 320 -34.74 -5.47 -58.23
CA ARG A 320 -34.87 -6.93 -58.37
C ARG A 320 -35.51 -7.25 -59.72
N THR A 321 -35.02 -8.29 -60.41
CA THR A 321 -35.83 -9.41 -60.97
C THR A 321 -34.91 -10.52 -61.56
N PRO A 322 -35.41 -11.75 -61.82
CA PRO A 322 -34.78 -12.99 -61.36
C PRO A 322 -34.49 -14.08 -62.42
N SER A 323 -33.87 -15.17 -61.96
CA SER A 323 -34.00 -16.57 -62.41
C SER A 323 -33.28 -17.06 -63.68
N GLN A 324 -32.94 -18.36 -63.62
CA GLN A 324 -32.47 -19.28 -64.65
C GLN A 324 -30.96 -19.23 -64.99
N TRP A 325 -30.22 -20.28 -64.63
CA TRP A 325 -29.96 -21.43 -65.51
C TRP A 325 -29.23 -22.55 -64.75
N ASP A 326 -29.88 -23.72 -64.71
CA ASP A 326 -29.29 -25.01 -64.38
C ASP A 326 -28.28 -25.44 -65.45
N GLY A 327 -27.25 -26.16 -64.99
CA GLY A 327 -26.63 -27.23 -65.77
C GLY A 327 -25.27 -26.93 -66.41
N LEU A 328 -24.21 -27.51 -65.83
CA LEU A 328 -23.23 -28.27 -66.61
C LEU A 328 -22.39 -29.19 -65.71
N LYS A 329 -22.72 -30.48 -65.78
CA LYS A 329 -21.88 -31.63 -65.37
C LYS A 329 -20.88 -31.92 -66.49
N ARG A 330 -19.75 -32.53 -66.09
CA ARG A 330 -18.80 -33.34 -66.88
C ARG A 330 -17.89 -32.58 -67.85
N HIS A 331 -16.60 -32.52 -67.50
CA HIS A 331 -15.60 -33.42 -68.11
C HIS A 331 -14.48 -33.72 -67.13
#